data_AF-A0A428T6T6-F1
#
_entry.id   AF-A0A428T6T6-F1
#
_cell.length_a   1.000
_cell.length_b   1.000
_cell.length_c   1.000
_cell.angle_alpha   90.00
_cell.angle_beta   90.00
_cell.angle_gamma   90.00
#
_symmetry.space_group_name_H-M   'P 1'
#
loop_
_entity.id
_entity.type
_entity.pdbx_description
1 polymer ?
#
loop_
_entity_poly.entity_id
_entity_poly.type
_entity_poly.pdbx_seq_one_letter_code
_entity_poly.pdbx_strand_id
1 'polypeptide(L)'
;MAFTSTHPRDAWRPSSMTIDEFQAAITDACRNYYDESSRNRLYDKTRVLAVYWEMDEGSGLGNQARRVRDLFQGSYGYNVELLAIQMQDPDPDATITSHLRRGDQGGFQEARARIIDPSPADVLILLDCRVTPGTGIGYRKELIAASAFDETSESGPSSFTNTLVEQLQHAIDNRQIISTAQLYNRLATRHLAVQFRTPQLKAMPYFLQNSGEGQTPIMLAPNMVNESWSPGAVLALFVGPVIVVLHVHLRDAHAASYDQMKYWLFVNRSHNLRRIDIKSVLSSFPNGAIAIISVTLDIWYMLRGHPGISFIGFEENDEITIHNPQVMPRPIQFRHLELTTQGL
;
A
#
# COMPACT_ATOMS: atom_id res chain seq x y z
N MET A 1 -15.05 15.69 -17.71
CA MET A 1 -15.66 14.58 -16.94
C MET A 1 -15.37 14.85 -15.47
N ALA A 2 -16.41 14.88 -14.62
CA ALA A 2 -16.24 15.16 -13.20
C ALA A 2 -15.65 13.92 -12.49
N PHE A 3 -14.48 14.07 -11.88
CA PHE A 3 -13.90 13.05 -11.02
C PHE A 3 -14.79 12.86 -9.79
N THR A 4 -15.27 11.64 -9.57
CA THR A 4 -15.92 11.27 -8.31
C THR A 4 -14.83 11.09 -7.26
N SER A 5 -14.91 11.89 -6.19
CA SER A 5 -13.96 11.88 -5.07
C SER A 5 -13.80 10.47 -4.48
N THR A 6 -12.56 10.03 -4.25
CA THR A 6 -12.17 8.82 -3.52
C THR A 6 -12.39 8.93 -2.01
N HIS A 7 -12.91 10.06 -1.53
CA HIS A 7 -13.05 10.37 -0.11
C HIS A 7 -14.49 10.77 0.25
N PRO A 8 -14.91 10.58 1.52
CA PRO A 8 -16.24 10.98 2.02
C PRO A 8 -16.60 12.41 1.61
N ARG A 9 -17.90 12.72 1.51
CA ARG A 9 -18.39 14.07 1.13
C ARG A 9 -17.86 15.21 2.03
N ASP A 10 -17.30 14.89 3.20
CA ASP A 10 -16.67 15.81 4.16
C ASP A 10 -15.13 15.75 4.19
N ALA A 11 -14.49 15.18 3.16
CA ALA A 11 -13.04 15.02 3.10
C ALA A 11 -12.29 16.35 3.01
N TRP A 12 -12.94 17.38 2.46
CA TRP A 12 -12.45 18.74 2.57
C TRP A 12 -12.93 19.35 3.88
N ARG A 13 -12.06 19.32 4.88
CA ARG A 13 -12.12 20.27 6.00
C ARG A 13 -11.05 21.32 5.74
N PRO A 14 -11.32 22.63 5.90
CA PRO A 14 -10.28 23.65 5.85
C PRO A 14 -9.38 23.46 7.08
N SER A 15 -8.46 22.52 6.96
CA SER A 15 -7.39 22.28 7.91
C SER A 15 -6.08 22.56 7.21
N SER A 16 -5.10 22.90 8.01
CA SER A 16 -3.79 23.31 7.56
C SER A 16 -2.78 22.78 8.56
N MET A 17 -1.60 22.45 8.06
CA MET A 17 -0.47 22.05 8.88
C MET A 17 0.61 23.11 8.87
N THR A 18 1.50 23.06 9.86
CA THR A 18 2.76 23.80 9.85
C THR A 18 3.77 23.13 8.94
N ILE A 19 4.79 23.87 8.54
CA ILE A 19 5.95 23.31 7.84
C ILE A 19 6.62 22.24 8.72
N ASP A 20 6.72 22.47 10.03
CA ASP A 20 7.32 21.52 10.97
C ASP A 20 6.50 20.22 11.07
N GLU A 21 5.18 20.32 11.18
CA GLU A 21 4.28 19.15 11.14
C GLU A 21 4.44 18.38 9.82
N PHE A 22 4.61 19.08 8.70
CA PHE A 22 4.80 18.45 7.39
C PHE A 22 6.16 17.75 7.29
N GLN A 23 7.23 18.43 7.70
CA GLN A 23 8.58 17.86 7.72
C GLN A 23 8.67 16.65 8.64
N ALA A 24 8.03 16.70 9.81
CA ALA A 24 7.93 15.57 10.73
C ALA A 24 7.19 14.39 10.10
N ALA A 25 6.01 14.61 9.50
CA ALA A 25 5.22 13.57 8.86
C ALA A 25 5.99 12.85 7.74
N ILE A 26 6.70 13.60 6.90
CA ILE A 26 7.53 13.05 5.83
C ILE A 26 8.77 12.36 6.38
N THR A 27 9.44 12.93 7.37
CA THR A 27 10.61 12.31 8.02
C THR A 27 10.23 10.95 8.60
N ASP A 28 9.10 10.87 9.28
CA ASP A 28 8.60 9.65 9.88
C ASP A 28 8.24 8.60 8.81
N ALA A 29 7.56 9.02 7.74
CA ALA A 29 7.25 8.14 6.61
C ALA A 29 8.52 7.52 6.00
N CYS A 30 9.59 8.32 5.84
CA CYS A 30 10.87 7.86 5.31
C CYS A 30 11.63 6.97 6.30
N ARG A 31 11.67 7.33 7.60
CA ARG A 31 12.35 6.54 8.64
C ARG A 31 11.74 5.16 8.77
N ASN A 32 10.42 5.07 8.82
CA ASN A 32 9.71 3.80 8.95
C ASN A 32 10.00 2.82 7.81
N TYR A 33 10.47 3.33 6.66
CA TYR A 33 10.89 2.51 5.55
C TYR A 33 12.36 2.04 5.64
N TYR A 34 13.26 2.90 6.13
CA TYR A 34 14.72 2.71 6.02
C TYR A 34 15.43 2.32 7.31
N ASP A 35 14.78 2.41 8.47
CA ASP A 35 15.47 2.17 9.73
C ASP A 35 15.97 0.71 9.82
N GLU A 36 17.30 0.56 9.93
CA GLU A 36 17.96 -0.74 10.11
C GLU A 36 17.53 -1.41 11.41
N SER A 37 17.07 -0.63 12.40
CA SER A 37 16.49 -1.15 13.64
C SER A 37 15.19 -1.95 13.39
N SER A 38 14.42 -1.59 12.36
CA SER A 38 13.24 -2.34 11.89
C SER A 38 13.60 -3.73 11.34
N ARG A 39 14.84 -3.92 10.85
CA ARG A 39 15.33 -5.21 10.33
C ARG A 39 15.53 -6.24 11.44
N ASN A 40 15.71 -5.80 12.69
CA ASN A 40 15.87 -6.68 13.85
C ASN A 40 14.54 -7.03 14.55
N ARG A 41 13.40 -6.55 14.04
CA ARG A 41 12.06 -6.84 14.59
C ARG A 41 11.35 -7.91 13.79
N LEU A 42 11.90 -9.12 13.78
CA LEU A 42 11.08 -10.26 13.41
C LEU A 42 10.10 -10.57 14.53
N TYR A 43 8.94 -11.07 14.14
CA TYR A 43 7.96 -11.56 15.08
C TYR A 43 8.40 -12.90 15.65
N ASP A 44 8.45 -13.00 16.98
CA ASP A 44 8.67 -14.28 17.67
C ASP A 44 7.57 -15.31 17.39
N LYS A 45 6.36 -14.80 17.10
CA LYS A 45 5.17 -15.60 16.82
C LYS A 45 4.31 -14.92 15.77
N THR A 46 4.04 -15.63 14.68
CA THR A 46 3.14 -15.18 13.61
C THR A 46 2.00 -16.18 13.46
N ARG A 47 0.77 -15.67 13.37
CA ARG A 47 -0.43 -16.44 13.09
C ARG A 47 -1.18 -15.80 11.93
N VAL A 48 -1.75 -16.63 11.06
CA VAL A 48 -2.56 -16.20 9.93
C VAL A 48 -3.90 -16.89 10.01
N LEU A 49 -4.97 -16.12 9.85
CA LEU A 49 -6.33 -16.64 9.70
C LEU A 49 -6.80 -16.33 8.27
N ALA A 50 -6.94 -17.36 7.44
CA ALA A 50 -7.53 -17.24 6.12
C ALA A 50 -9.02 -17.53 6.21
N VAL A 51 -9.86 -16.59 5.78
CA VAL A 51 -11.32 -16.69 5.88
C VAL A 51 -11.93 -16.64 4.49
N TYR A 52 -12.90 -17.51 4.21
CA TYR A 52 -13.70 -17.49 2.98
C TYR A 52 -15.13 -17.97 3.23
N TRP A 53 -16.06 -17.63 2.34
CA TRP A 53 -17.43 -18.14 2.41
C TRP A 53 -17.55 -19.48 1.69
N GLU A 54 -18.22 -20.45 2.30
CA GLU A 54 -18.40 -21.81 1.74
C GLU A 54 -19.08 -21.79 0.36
N MET A 55 -20.05 -20.90 0.14
CA MET A 55 -20.70 -20.72 -1.16
C MET A 55 -19.72 -20.35 -2.29
N ASP A 56 -18.57 -19.77 -1.92
CA ASP A 56 -17.55 -19.37 -2.87
C ASP A 56 -16.56 -20.51 -3.23
N GLU A 57 -16.79 -21.73 -2.74
CA GLU A 57 -16.06 -22.91 -3.22
C GLU A 57 -16.35 -23.19 -4.69
N GLY A 58 -17.62 -23.10 -5.10
CA GLY A 58 -18.05 -23.34 -6.48
C GLY A 58 -17.56 -22.27 -7.47
N SER A 59 -17.28 -21.06 -6.99
CA SER A 59 -16.73 -19.96 -7.80
C SER A 59 -15.20 -19.95 -7.88
N GLY A 60 -14.54 -20.88 -7.17
CA GLY A 60 -13.09 -20.99 -7.13
C GLY A 60 -12.38 -20.02 -6.16
N LEU A 61 -13.11 -19.17 -5.42
CA LEU A 61 -12.50 -18.31 -4.39
C LEU A 61 -12.04 -19.13 -3.17
N GLY A 62 -12.70 -20.26 -2.87
CA GLY A 62 -12.19 -21.23 -1.89
C GLY A 62 -10.78 -21.74 -2.27
N ASN A 63 -10.47 -21.89 -3.56
CA ASN A 63 -9.12 -22.21 -4.01
C ASN A 63 -8.14 -21.04 -3.79
N GLN A 64 -8.60 -19.79 -3.93
CA GLN A 64 -7.77 -18.61 -3.67
C GLN A 64 -7.37 -18.50 -2.19
N ALA A 65 -8.32 -18.68 -1.27
CA ALA A 65 -8.04 -18.70 0.17
C ALA A 65 -7.06 -19.82 0.55
N ARG A 66 -7.22 -21.02 -0.02
CA ARG A 66 -6.29 -22.15 0.18
C ARG A 66 -4.90 -21.85 -0.38
N ARG A 67 -4.77 -21.19 -1.53
CA ARG A 67 -3.47 -20.79 -2.09
C ARG A 67 -2.73 -19.80 -1.19
N VAL A 68 -3.44 -18.82 -0.64
CA VAL A 68 -2.87 -17.87 0.33
C VAL A 68 -2.43 -18.60 1.60
N ARG A 69 -3.27 -19.53 2.11
CA ARG A 69 -2.92 -20.39 3.25
C ARG A 69 -1.64 -21.19 2.97
N ASP A 70 -1.59 -21.90 1.84
CA ASP A 70 -0.47 -22.77 1.49
C ASP A 70 0.83 -22.00 1.33
N LEU A 71 0.77 -20.79 0.76
CA LEU A 71 1.90 -19.90 0.65
C LEU A 71 2.43 -19.47 2.03
N PHE A 72 1.55 -19.01 2.93
CA PHE A 72 1.98 -18.57 4.26
C PHE A 72 2.45 -19.73 5.13
N GLN A 73 1.80 -20.89 5.05
CA GLN A 73 2.17 -22.06 5.83
C GLN A 73 3.46 -22.69 5.32
N GLY A 74 3.58 -22.93 4.02
CA GLY A 74 4.71 -23.61 3.41
C GLY A 74 5.93 -22.71 3.27
N SER A 75 5.76 -21.56 2.61
CA SER A 75 6.88 -20.70 2.21
C SER A 75 7.26 -19.65 3.24
N TYR A 76 6.31 -19.21 4.07
CA TYR A 76 6.56 -18.28 5.18
C TYR A 76 6.64 -18.97 6.55
N GLY A 77 6.27 -20.26 6.65
CA GLY A 77 6.39 -21.03 7.89
C GLY A 77 5.48 -20.54 9.02
N TYR A 78 4.44 -19.77 8.69
CA TYR A 78 3.52 -19.22 9.68
C TYR A 78 2.52 -20.27 10.14
N ASN A 79 2.00 -20.10 11.36
CA ASN A 79 0.89 -20.93 11.83
C ASN A 79 -0.40 -20.40 11.19
N VAL A 80 -0.99 -21.19 10.28
CA VAL A 80 -2.15 -20.77 9.49
C VAL A 80 -3.38 -21.60 9.84
N GLU A 81 -4.48 -20.93 10.13
CA GLU A 81 -5.81 -21.51 10.24
C GLU A 81 -6.65 -21.10 9.02
N LEU A 82 -7.45 -22.04 8.50
CA LEU A 82 -8.39 -21.78 7.40
C LEU A 82 -9.81 -21.95 7.95
N LEU A 83 -10.61 -20.90 7.80
CA LEU A 83 -11.99 -20.85 8.25
C LEU A 83 -12.92 -20.67 7.05
N ALA A 84 -13.80 -21.65 6.86
CA ALA A 84 -14.93 -21.56 5.93
C ALA A 84 -16.17 -21.10 6.71
N ILE A 85 -16.78 -19.99 6.31
CA ILE A 85 -18.04 -19.51 6.88
C ILE A 85 -19.19 -20.15 6.12
N GLN A 86 -20.04 -20.90 6.83
CA GLN A 86 -21.16 -21.63 6.23
C GLN A 86 -22.31 -20.69 5.85
N MET A 87 -23.02 -20.98 4.76
CA MET A 87 -24.17 -20.16 4.32
C MET A 87 -25.32 -20.11 5.34
N GLN A 88 -25.47 -21.16 6.12
CA GLN A 88 -26.53 -21.29 7.12
C GLN A 88 -26.05 -20.87 8.51
N ASP A 89 -24.84 -20.33 8.61
CA ASP A 89 -24.34 -19.82 9.88
C ASP A 89 -25.25 -18.66 10.32
N PRO A 90 -26.01 -18.83 11.42
CA PRO A 90 -26.92 -17.80 11.89
C PRO A 90 -26.17 -16.58 12.41
N ASP A 91 -24.86 -16.72 12.70
CA ASP A 91 -24.01 -15.66 13.21
C ASP A 91 -22.54 -15.86 12.74
N PRO A 92 -22.25 -15.56 11.45
CA PRO A 92 -20.90 -15.69 10.90
C PRO A 92 -19.86 -14.85 11.66
N ASP A 93 -20.32 -13.80 12.35
CA ASP A 93 -19.49 -12.93 13.16
C ASP A 93 -19.11 -13.58 14.49
N ALA A 94 -20.03 -14.27 15.17
CA ALA A 94 -19.70 -15.12 16.31
C ALA A 94 -18.75 -16.25 15.88
N THR A 95 -18.86 -16.75 14.66
CA THR A 95 -17.92 -17.74 14.12
C THR A 95 -16.52 -17.14 13.94
N ILE A 96 -16.37 -16.00 13.26
CA ILE A 96 -15.07 -15.30 13.16
C ILE A 96 -14.53 -14.94 14.56
N THR A 97 -15.38 -14.39 15.41
CA THR A 97 -15.05 -13.96 16.78
C THR A 97 -14.69 -15.14 17.68
N SER A 98 -15.29 -16.32 17.52
CA SER A 98 -14.93 -17.51 18.31
C SER A 98 -13.52 -17.99 17.96
N HIS A 99 -13.13 -17.89 16.68
CA HIS A 99 -11.79 -18.20 16.20
C HIS A 99 -10.77 -17.12 16.60
N LEU A 100 -11.19 -15.86 16.72
CA LEU A 100 -10.38 -14.75 17.25
C LEU A 100 -10.40 -14.63 18.81
N ARG A 101 -11.34 -15.33 19.46
CA ARG A 101 -11.76 -15.43 20.89
C ARG A 101 -12.76 -14.39 21.47
N ARG A 102 -13.93 -14.94 21.85
CA ARG A 102 -14.98 -14.52 22.82
C ARG A 102 -15.44 -13.04 22.81
N GLY A 103 -16.48 -12.77 22.04
CA GLY A 103 -17.32 -11.56 22.13
C GLY A 103 -18.63 -11.76 21.38
N ASP A 104 -19.72 -11.25 21.92
CA ASP A 104 -21.09 -11.40 21.41
C ASP A 104 -21.36 -10.46 20.21
N GLN A 105 -22.02 -10.96 19.18
CA GLN A 105 -22.70 -10.31 18.03
C GLN A 105 -22.07 -9.07 17.36
N GLY A 106 -21.78 -9.24 16.06
CA GLY A 106 -21.85 -8.23 15.00
C GLY A 106 -20.65 -8.18 14.05
N GLY A 107 -20.87 -7.57 12.86
CA GLY A 107 -20.05 -7.65 11.62
C GLY A 107 -18.53 -7.66 11.76
N PHE A 108 -17.78 -7.97 10.70
CA PHE A 108 -16.29 -7.84 10.68
C PHE A 108 -15.78 -6.52 11.30
N GLN A 109 -16.51 -5.40 11.13
CA GLN A 109 -16.18 -4.12 11.76
C GLN A 109 -16.25 -4.15 13.29
N GLU A 110 -17.17 -4.91 13.85
CA GLU A 110 -17.35 -5.10 15.29
C GLU A 110 -16.37 -6.12 15.86
N ALA A 111 -16.13 -7.25 15.18
CA ALA A 111 -15.01 -8.13 15.52
C ALA A 111 -13.67 -7.37 15.50
N ARG A 112 -13.48 -6.50 14.51
CA ARG A 112 -12.34 -5.60 14.42
C ARG A 112 -12.28 -4.66 15.63
N ALA A 113 -13.34 -3.90 15.89
CA ALA A 113 -13.36 -2.91 16.97
C ALA A 113 -13.21 -3.52 18.37
N ARG A 114 -13.71 -4.74 18.59
CA ARG A 114 -13.72 -5.39 19.91
C ARG A 114 -12.48 -6.24 20.18
N ILE A 115 -11.85 -6.81 19.15
CA ILE A 115 -10.79 -7.82 19.31
C ILE A 115 -9.50 -7.37 18.64
N ILE A 116 -9.57 -6.96 17.38
CA ILE A 116 -8.37 -6.64 16.59
C ILE A 116 -7.81 -5.28 17.01
N ASP A 117 -8.62 -4.23 16.97
CA ASP A 117 -8.22 -2.85 17.28
C ASP A 117 -7.59 -2.69 18.68
N PRO A 118 -8.14 -3.28 19.76
CA PRO A 118 -7.53 -3.19 21.10
C PRO A 118 -6.37 -4.17 21.32
N SER A 119 -6.11 -5.10 20.40
CA SER A 119 -5.03 -6.07 20.56
C SER A 119 -3.65 -5.38 20.56
N PRO A 120 -2.73 -5.75 21.46
CA PRO A 120 -1.37 -5.22 21.46
C PRO A 120 -0.48 -5.82 20.35
N ALA A 121 -0.96 -6.81 19.60
CA ALA A 121 -0.23 -7.44 18.50
C ALA A 121 -0.21 -6.55 17.26
N ASP A 122 0.83 -6.63 16.43
CA ASP A 122 0.77 -6.08 15.08
C ASP A 122 -0.15 -6.96 14.21
N VAL A 123 -1.12 -6.36 13.51
CA VAL A 123 -2.08 -7.12 12.67
C VAL A 123 -2.17 -6.52 11.28
N LEU A 124 -1.89 -7.34 10.27
CA LEU A 124 -2.15 -7.03 8.86
C LEU A 124 -3.46 -7.69 8.43
N ILE A 125 -4.39 -6.89 7.92
CA ILE A 125 -5.67 -7.32 7.38
C ILE A 125 -5.61 -7.21 5.85
N LEU A 126 -5.78 -8.33 5.15
CA LEU A 126 -5.83 -8.38 3.69
C LEU A 126 -7.23 -8.81 3.25
N LEU A 127 -7.88 -7.98 2.44
CA LEU A 127 -9.27 -8.19 2.02
C LEU A 127 -9.36 -8.28 0.50
N ASP A 128 -9.63 -9.47 -0.05
CA ASP A 128 -9.97 -9.62 -1.48
C ASP A 128 -11.45 -9.28 -1.72
N CYS A 129 -11.85 -8.12 -1.24
CA CYS A 129 -13.19 -7.58 -1.42
C CYS A 129 -13.15 -6.06 -1.40
N ARG A 130 -14.29 -5.46 -1.72
CA ARG A 130 -14.47 -4.02 -1.63
C ARG A 130 -14.64 -3.62 -0.18
N VAL A 131 -14.10 -2.47 0.17
CA VAL A 131 -14.29 -1.87 1.50
C VAL A 131 -14.82 -0.46 1.34
N THR A 132 -15.91 -0.15 2.04
CA THR A 132 -16.33 1.25 2.22
C THR A 132 -15.27 1.93 3.09
N PRO A 133 -14.67 3.06 2.64
CA PRO A 133 -13.73 3.82 3.46
C PRO A 133 -14.32 4.09 4.84
N GLY A 134 -13.68 3.55 5.87
CA GLY A 134 -14.20 3.51 7.23
C GLY A 134 -13.49 4.47 8.19
N THR A 135 -13.94 4.46 9.44
CA THR A 135 -13.21 5.06 10.56
C THR A 135 -11.86 4.34 10.76
N GLY A 136 -10.88 5.06 11.34
CA GLY A 136 -9.52 4.57 11.53
C GLY A 136 -9.45 3.19 12.19
N ILE A 137 -8.35 2.48 11.92
CA ILE A 137 -8.05 1.18 12.52
C ILE A 137 -7.23 1.38 13.81
N GLY A 138 -7.25 0.39 14.71
CA GLY A 138 -6.48 0.45 15.95
C GLY A 138 -4.98 0.67 15.73
N TYR A 139 -4.29 1.11 16.80
CA TYR A 139 -2.84 1.30 16.76
C TYR A 139 -2.13 0.00 16.39
N ARG A 140 -1.07 0.06 15.55
CA ARG A 140 -0.32 -1.14 15.11
C ARG A 140 -1.14 -2.12 14.27
N LYS A 141 -2.14 -1.62 13.55
CA LYS A 141 -2.97 -2.41 12.63
C LYS A 141 -2.90 -1.81 11.25
N GLU A 142 -2.87 -2.66 10.23
CA GLU A 142 -2.79 -2.23 8.84
C GLU A 142 -3.81 -2.99 8.01
N LEU A 143 -4.42 -2.32 7.04
CA LEU A 143 -5.44 -2.91 6.18
C LEU A 143 -5.13 -2.58 4.73
N ILE A 144 -5.10 -3.61 3.89
CA ILE A 144 -5.06 -3.50 2.43
C ILE A 144 -6.24 -4.29 1.86
N ALA A 145 -7.09 -3.64 1.07
CA ALA A 145 -8.22 -4.24 0.40
C ALA A 145 -8.07 -4.17 -1.12
N ALA A 146 -8.80 -5.04 -1.83
CA ALA A 146 -8.78 -5.09 -3.29
C ALA A 146 -9.24 -3.79 -3.93
N SER A 147 -10.26 -3.12 -3.38
CA SER A 147 -10.69 -1.80 -3.83
C SER A 147 -11.52 -1.03 -2.78
N ALA A 148 -11.62 0.28 -2.97
CA ALA A 148 -12.44 1.19 -2.15
C ALA A 148 -13.86 1.44 -2.73
N PHE A 149 -14.14 0.95 -3.93
CA PHE A 149 -15.29 1.36 -4.74
C PHE A 149 -16.18 0.21 -5.17
N ASP A 150 -17.43 0.52 -5.54
CA ASP A 150 -18.49 -0.40 -5.97
C ASP A 150 -18.21 -1.19 -7.28
N GLU A 151 -16.96 -1.25 -7.75
CA GLU A 151 -16.55 -2.05 -8.92
C GLU A 151 -15.99 -3.40 -8.49
N THR A 152 -16.42 -4.46 -9.19
CA THR A 152 -16.14 -5.86 -8.81
C THR A 152 -14.64 -6.07 -8.94
N SER A 153 -14.02 -6.65 -7.89
CA SER A 153 -12.67 -7.16 -7.98
C SER A 153 -12.55 -7.99 -9.26
N GLU A 154 -11.58 -7.66 -10.12
CA GLU A 154 -11.40 -8.37 -11.38
C GLU A 154 -11.17 -9.85 -11.08
N SER A 155 -12.00 -10.75 -11.63
CA SER A 155 -11.71 -12.18 -11.63
C SER A 155 -10.67 -12.47 -12.70
N GLY A 156 -9.55 -13.10 -12.34
CA GLY A 156 -8.51 -13.49 -13.31
C GLY A 156 -7.08 -13.19 -12.86
N PRO A 157 -6.09 -13.24 -13.76
CA PRO A 157 -4.67 -13.08 -13.45
C PRO A 157 -4.29 -11.73 -12.80
N SER A 158 -5.13 -10.71 -12.97
CA SER A 158 -5.00 -9.37 -12.38
C SER A 158 -5.79 -9.21 -11.06
N SER A 159 -6.47 -10.25 -10.57
CA SER A 159 -7.15 -10.21 -9.27
C SER A 159 -6.19 -9.87 -8.13
N PHE A 160 -6.73 -9.32 -7.05
CA PHE A 160 -5.95 -8.95 -5.87
C PHE A 160 -5.24 -10.17 -5.28
N THR A 161 -5.94 -11.30 -5.06
CA THR A 161 -5.29 -12.50 -4.52
C THR A 161 -4.19 -13.05 -5.44
N ASN A 162 -4.40 -13.11 -6.75
CA ASN A 162 -3.35 -13.58 -7.67
C ASN A 162 -2.11 -12.68 -7.61
N THR A 163 -2.33 -11.37 -7.66
CA THR A 163 -1.26 -10.38 -7.59
C THR A 163 -0.53 -10.47 -6.25
N LEU A 164 -1.25 -10.62 -5.13
CA LEU A 164 -0.69 -10.84 -3.80
C LEU A 164 0.22 -12.08 -3.76
N VAL A 165 -0.29 -13.23 -4.21
CA VAL A 165 0.47 -14.49 -4.23
C VAL A 165 1.72 -14.36 -5.09
N GLU A 166 1.62 -13.76 -6.27
CA GLU A 166 2.76 -13.55 -7.16
C GLU A 166 3.83 -12.63 -6.54
N GLN A 167 3.43 -11.52 -5.91
CA GLN A 167 4.39 -10.59 -5.29
C GLN A 167 5.08 -11.21 -4.06
N LEU A 168 4.36 -12.01 -3.27
CA LEU A 168 4.91 -12.73 -2.13
C LEU A 168 5.82 -13.89 -2.59
N GLN A 169 5.47 -14.61 -3.65
CA GLN A 169 6.32 -15.64 -4.24
C GLN A 169 7.60 -15.04 -4.83
N HIS A 170 7.48 -13.91 -5.54
CA HIS A 170 8.65 -13.20 -6.03
C HIS A 170 9.58 -12.76 -4.89
N ALA A 171 9.04 -12.33 -3.74
CA ALA A 171 9.86 -12.02 -2.56
C ALA A 171 10.63 -13.25 -2.06
N ILE A 172 10.00 -14.42 -2.03
CA ILE A 172 10.65 -15.70 -1.69
C ILE A 172 11.77 -16.02 -2.67
N ASP A 173 11.50 -15.99 -3.97
CA ASP A 173 12.46 -16.36 -5.02
C ASP A 173 13.71 -15.47 -4.98
N ASN A 174 13.56 -14.22 -4.55
CA ASN A 174 14.64 -13.26 -4.40
C ASN A 174 15.20 -13.17 -2.97
N ARG A 175 14.73 -14.01 -2.03
CA ARG A 175 15.16 -14.03 -0.62
C ARG A 175 15.01 -12.66 0.05
N GLN A 176 13.86 -12.05 -0.15
CA GLN A 176 13.54 -10.71 0.31
C GLN A 176 12.55 -10.73 1.47
N ILE A 177 12.85 -9.96 2.52
CA ILE A 177 11.84 -9.52 3.47
C ILE A 177 11.16 -8.30 2.87
N ILE A 178 9.83 -8.31 2.86
CA ILE A 178 9.06 -7.16 2.36
C ILE A 178 8.24 -6.53 3.48
N SER A 179 8.22 -5.20 3.53
CA SER A 179 7.26 -4.46 4.36
C SER A 179 5.89 -4.40 3.68
N THR A 180 4.84 -4.14 4.44
CA THR A 180 3.50 -3.84 3.91
C THR A 180 3.47 -2.64 2.99
N ALA A 181 4.29 -1.62 3.25
CA ALA A 181 4.47 -0.48 2.34
C ALA A 181 5.04 -0.92 0.97
N GLN A 182 6.03 -1.83 0.98
CA GLN A 182 6.57 -2.42 -0.25
C GLN A 182 5.56 -3.31 -0.95
N LEU A 183 4.82 -4.13 -0.20
CA LEU A 183 3.76 -4.97 -0.73
C LEU A 183 2.70 -4.09 -1.42
N TYR A 184 2.20 -3.06 -0.74
CA TYR A 184 1.23 -2.12 -1.30
C TYR A 184 1.75 -1.46 -2.58
N ASN A 185 2.99 -0.95 -2.57
CA ASN A 185 3.61 -0.35 -3.75
C ASN A 185 3.64 -1.33 -4.94
N ARG A 186 3.99 -2.60 -4.70
CA ARG A 186 3.99 -3.64 -5.74
C ARG A 186 2.58 -3.94 -6.26
N LEU A 187 1.59 -4.07 -5.37
CA LEU A 187 0.19 -4.33 -5.73
C LEU A 187 -0.41 -3.18 -6.55
N ALA A 188 -0.25 -1.94 -6.06
CA ALA A 188 -0.79 -0.74 -6.69
C ALA A 188 -0.09 -0.41 -8.01
N THR A 189 1.24 -0.51 -8.07
CA THR A 189 1.98 -0.27 -9.33
C THR A 189 1.57 -1.29 -10.39
N ARG A 190 1.39 -2.57 -10.03
CA ARG A 190 0.91 -3.57 -11.00
C ARG A 190 -0.44 -3.21 -11.59
N HIS A 191 -1.34 -2.65 -10.79
CA HIS A 191 -2.67 -2.28 -11.24
C HIS A 191 -2.65 -1.06 -12.18
N LEU A 192 -1.73 -0.12 -11.95
CA LEU A 192 -1.67 1.16 -12.64
C LEU A 192 -0.68 1.18 -13.83
N ALA A 193 0.39 0.39 -13.80
CA ALA A 193 1.47 0.39 -14.80
C ALA A 193 1.27 -0.60 -15.96
N VAL A 194 0.05 -1.10 -16.19
CA VAL A 194 -0.21 -2.05 -17.29
C VAL A 194 -0.15 -1.30 -18.62
N GLN A 195 0.97 -1.48 -19.35
CA GLN A 195 1.35 -0.86 -20.64
C GLN A 195 0.29 -0.87 -21.77
N PHE A 196 -0.87 -1.51 -21.58
CA PHE A 196 -1.92 -1.65 -22.60
C PHE A 196 -3.34 -1.51 -22.05
N ARG A 197 -3.53 -1.01 -20.82
CA ARG A 197 -4.86 -0.75 -20.24
C ARG A 197 -4.94 0.66 -19.69
N THR A 198 -6.11 1.26 -19.82
CA THR A 198 -6.44 2.50 -19.12
C THR A 198 -6.39 2.24 -17.60
N PRO A 199 -5.55 2.93 -16.83
CA PRO A 199 -5.47 2.72 -15.38
C PRO A 199 -6.83 2.99 -14.73
N GLN A 200 -7.32 2.03 -13.94
CA GLN A 200 -8.61 2.13 -13.26
C GLN A 200 -8.41 2.48 -11.79
N LEU A 201 -8.53 3.77 -11.47
CA LEU A 201 -8.43 4.26 -10.08
C LEU A 201 -9.40 3.54 -9.13
N LYS A 202 -10.56 3.13 -9.65
CA LYS A 202 -11.59 2.46 -8.87
C LYS A 202 -11.26 1.02 -8.49
N ALA A 203 -10.40 0.36 -9.24
CA ALA A 203 -9.96 -1.01 -8.99
C ALA A 203 -8.55 -1.07 -8.35
N MET A 204 -8.00 0.10 -8.00
CA MET A 204 -6.75 0.20 -7.25
C MET A 204 -6.91 -0.38 -5.84
N PRO A 205 -5.91 -1.12 -5.34
CA PRO A 205 -5.86 -1.54 -3.95
C PRO A 205 -6.05 -0.36 -3.01
N TYR A 206 -6.99 -0.51 -2.10
CA TYR A 206 -7.24 0.44 -1.03
C TYR A 206 -6.37 0.09 0.16
N PHE A 207 -5.84 1.10 0.85
CA PHE A 207 -5.30 0.91 2.18
C PHE A 207 -5.95 1.90 3.15
N LEU A 208 -6.10 1.48 4.39
CA LEU A 208 -6.55 2.37 5.44
C LEU A 208 -5.32 3.05 6.04
N GLN A 209 -5.21 4.35 5.79
CA GLN A 209 -4.08 5.16 6.23
C GLN A 209 -3.98 5.19 7.76
N ASN A 210 -2.81 4.85 8.29
CA ASN A 210 -2.61 4.74 9.72
C ASN A 210 -2.51 6.12 10.37
N SER A 211 -3.17 6.31 11.51
CA SER A 211 -3.20 7.57 12.26
C SER A 211 -2.16 7.63 13.39
N GLY A 212 -1.40 6.55 13.63
CA GLY A 212 -0.47 6.45 14.76
C GLY A 212 0.89 7.11 14.54
N GLU A 213 1.37 7.83 15.56
CA GLU A 213 2.76 8.28 15.64
C GLU A 213 3.73 7.12 15.88
N GLY A 214 4.88 7.14 15.19
CA GLY A 214 5.96 6.16 15.36
C GLY A 214 5.67 4.71 14.91
N GLN A 215 4.63 4.47 14.11
CA GLN A 215 4.34 3.11 13.65
C GLN A 215 5.25 2.66 12.50
N THR A 216 5.97 1.56 12.73
CA THR A 216 6.74 0.87 11.69
C THR A 216 5.83 -0.07 10.89
N PRO A 217 6.05 -0.23 9.57
CA PRO A 217 5.27 -1.14 8.75
C PRO A 217 5.47 -2.59 9.21
N ILE A 218 4.44 -3.40 9.03
CA ILE A 218 4.53 -4.84 9.30
C ILE A 218 5.46 -5.50 8.29
N MET A 219 6.37 -6.34 8.79
CA MET A 219 7.36 -7.06 7.98
C MET A 219 6.88 -8.49 7.70
N LEU A 220 6.91 -8.88 6.43
CA LEU A 220 6.62 -10.23 5.96
C LEU A 220 7.94 -10.91 5.58
N ALA A 221 8.35 -11.87 6.41
CA ALA A 221 9.61 -12.59 6.27
C ALA A 221 9.36 -14.05 5.85
N PRO A 222 9.90 -14.51 4.70
CA PRO A 222 9.87 -15.91 4.30
C PRO A 222 10.55 -16.84 5.30
N ASN A 223 10.16 -18.13 5.30
CA ASN A 223 10.79 -19.16 6.12
C ASN A 223 12.13 -19.60 5.49
N MET A 224 13.18 -18.83 5.78
CA MET A 224 14.53 -19.06 5.30
C MET A 224 15.54 -18.86 6.43
N VAL A 225 16.72 -19.48 6.30
CA VAL A 225 17.81 -19.33 7.28
C VAL A 225 18.23 -17.85 7.36
N ASN A 226 18.24 -17.29 8.57
CA ASN A 226 18.40 -15.84 8.85
C ASN A 226 19.60 -15.17 8.17
N GLU A 227 20.67 -15.91 7.88
CA GLU A 227 21.91 -15.40 7.27
C GLU A 227 21.78 -15.07 5.77
N SER A 228 20.63 -15.35 5.15
CA SER A 228 20.42 -15.23 3.70
C SER A 228 19.50 -14.10 3.26
N TRP A 229 19.09 -13.22 4.17
CA TRP A 229 18.11 -12.17 3.87
C TRP A 229 18.71 -10.93 3.24
N SER A 230 17.96 -10.39 2.28
CA SER A 230 18.12 -9.02 1.81
C SER A 230 16.82 -8.24 2.01
N PRO A 231 16.87 -6.94 2.36
CA PRO A 231 15.69 -6.10 2.27
C PRO A 231 15.14 -6.12 0.83
N GLY A 232 13.82 -6.19 0.69
CA GLY A 232 13.17 -6.09 -0.62
C GLY A 232 13.62 -4.85 -1.39
N ALA A 233 13.75 -4.98 -2.71
CA ALA A 233 14.08 -3.84 -3.56
C ALA A 233 13.07 -2.69 -3.34
N VAL A 234 13.60 -1.48 -3.27
CA VAL A 234 12.85 -0.26 -2.95
C VAL A 234 11.90 0.14 -4.07
N LEU A 235 12.36 -0.09 -5.30
CA LEU A 235 11.61 0.15 -6.51
C LEU A 235 10.70 -1.03 -6.78
N ALA A 236 9.45 -0.73 -7.12
CA ALA A 236 8.56 -1.75 -7.67
C ALA A 236 9.22 -2.30 -8.96
N LEU A 237 8.98 -3.57 -9.27
CA LEU A 237 9.58 -4.30 -10.40
C LEU A 237 9.19 -3.75 -11.78
N PHE A 238 8.51 -2.60 -11.82
CA PHE A 238 7.92 -2.01 -13.00
C PHE A 238 8.83 -0.92 -13.56
N VAL A 239 8.83 -0.81 -14.89
CA VAL A 239 9.71 0.06 -15.68
C VAL A 239 9.48 1.55 -15.42
N GLY A 240 8.35 1.92 -14.79
CA GLY A 240 8.08 3.25 -14.25
C GLY A 240 7.28 3.13 -12.94
N PRO A 241 7.81 3.53 -11.77
CA PRO A 241 7.02 3.55 -10.55
C PRO A 241 5.93 4.62 -10.65
N VAL A 242 4.73 4.30 -10.16
CA VAL A 242 3.66 5.28 -10.06
C VAL A 242 3.99 6.29 -8.96
N ILE A 243 3.86 7.57 -9.30
CA ILE A 243 4.01 8.69 -8.38
C ILE A 243 2.63 9.17 -7.95
N VAL A 244 2.50 9.45 -6.66
CA VAL A 244 1.30 10.05 -6.04
C VAL A 244 1.51 11.54 -5.95
N VAL A 245 0.57 12.32 -6.48
CA VAL A 245 0.58 13.78 -6.36
C VAL A 245 -0.36 14.18 -5.23
N LEU A 246 0.18 14.94 -4.27
CA LEU A 246 -0.53 15.42 -3.09
C LEU A 246 -0.55 16.95 -3.06
N HIS A 247 -1.64 17.46 -2.50
CA HIS A 247 -1.89 18.85 -2.16
C HIS A 247 -1.70 19.00 -0.65
N VAL A 248 -0.82 19.91 -0.22
CA VAL A 248 -0.56 20.18 1.20
C VAL A 248 -0.82 21.64 1.51
N HIS A 249 -1.71 21.90 2.46
CA HIS A 249 -2.03 23.24 2.92
C HIS A 249 -1.20 23.61 4.16
N LEU A 250 -0.29 24.57 3.97
CA LEU A 250 0.67 25.04 4.97
C LEU A 250 0.23 26.40 5.53
N ARG A 251 -0.01 26.52 6.84
CA ARG A 251 -0.51 27.77 7.48
C ARG A 251 0.55 28.80 7.84
N ASP A 252 1.80 28.38 7.91
CA ASP A 252 2.95 29.18 8.33
C ASP A 252 3.97 29.36 7.19
N ALA A 253 3.60 28.97 5.97
CA ALA A 253 4.45 29.14 4.81
C ALA A 253 4.46 30.59 4.31
N HIS A 254 5.68 31.08 4.04
CA HIS A 254 5.99 32.39 3.50
C HIS A 254 6.91 32.28 2.27
N ALA A 255 7.26 33.40 1.64
CA ALA A 255 8.07 33.41 0.41
C ALA A 255 9.37 32.57 0.48
N ALA A 256 10.09 32.60 1.61
CA ALA A 256 11.33 31.81 1.79
C ALA A 256 11.10 30.33 2.18
N SER A 257 9.86 29.90 2.41
CA SER A 257 9.56 28.53 2.87
C SER A 257 9.83 27.50 1.78
N TYR A 258 9.66 27.86 0.50
CA TYR A 258 9.96 26.98 -0.61
C TYR A 258 11.43 26.55 -0.64
N ASP A 259 12.34 27.52 -0.55
CA ASP A 259 13.78 27.25 -0.56
C ASP A 259 14.21 26.50 0.69
N GLN A 260 13.64 26.81 1.85
CA GLN A 260 13.88 26.08 3.10
C GLN A 260 13.43 24.62 3.01
N MET A 261 12.24 24.34 2.47
CA MET A 261 11.73 22.99 2.29
C MET A 261 12.57 22.20 1.28
N LYS A 262 12.97 22.82 0.16
CA LYS A 262 13.88 22.20 -0.81
C LYS A 262 15.23 21.88 -0.21
N TYR A 263 15.81 22.83 0.53
CA TYR A 263 17.08 22.64 1.22
C TYR A 263 16.98 21.51 2.25
N TRP A 264 15.91 21.49 3.04
CA TRP A 264 15.65 20.42 4.00
C TRP A 264 15.55 19.04 3.31
N LEU A 265 14.81 18.92 2.20
CA LEU A 265 14.77 17.67 1.42
C LEU A 265 16.14 17.27 0.88
N PHE A 266 16.92 18.24 0.41
CA PHE A 266 18.27 18.01 -0.09
C PHE A 266 19.22 17.51 1.00
N VAL A 267 19.18 18.10 2.20
CA VAL A 267 19.99 17.67 3.35
C VAL A 267 19.56 16.28 3.82
N ASN A 268 18.27 15.98 3.82
CA ASN A 268 17.72 14.67 4.22
C ASN A 268 17.68 13.64 3.07
N ARG A 269 18.38 13.89 1.95
CA ARG A 269 18.32 13.06 0.74
C ARG A 269 18.78 11.62 0.95
N SER A 270 19.68 11.37 1.90
CA SER A 270 20.10 10.01 2.30
C SER A 270 18.92 9.13 2.73
N HIS A 271 17.86 9.73 3.27
CA HIS A 271 16.64 9.05 3.69
C HIS A 271 15.51 9.15 2.64
N ASN A 272 15.67 9.99 1.60
CA ASN A 272 14.60 10.40 0.69
C ASN A 272 14.83 10.04 -0.80
N LEU A 273 15.89 9.32 -1.18
CA LEU A 273 16.26 8.74 -2.50
C LEU A 273 15.36 9.07 -3.74
N ARG A 274 15.13 10.36 -4.05
CA ARG A 274 14.22 10.83 -5.13
C ARG A 274 12.76 10.37 -5.02
N ARG A 275 12.30 10.05 -3.81
CA ARG A 275 10.93 9.57 -3.56
C ARG A 275 9.95 10.67 -3.23
N ILE A 276 10.45 11.87 -2.97
CA ILE A 276 9.68 13.06 -2.65
C ILE A 276 10.24 14.20 -3.51
N ASP A 277 9.33 14.91 -4.17
CA ASP A 277 9.64 16.08 -4.98
C ASP A 277 8.62 17.18 -4.71
N ILE A 278 9.07 18.43 -4.60
CA ILE A 278 8.18 19.59 -4.44
C ILE A 278 8.03 20.23 -5.81
N LYS A 279 6.90 19.96 -6.46
CA LYS A 279 6.59 20.45 -7.81
C LYS A 279 6.37 21.95 -7.81
N SER A 280 5.57 22.45 -6.86
CA SER A 280 5.27 23.88 -6.75
C SER A 280 4.82 24.25 -5.34
N VAL A 281 4.97 25.53 -5.00
CA VAL A 281 4.38 26.13 -3.79
C VAL A 281 3.70 27.42 -4.22
N LEU A 282 2.40 27.52 -3.94
CA LEU A 282 1.53 28.63 -4.31
C LEU A 282 1.13 29.37 -3.04
N SER A 283 1.44 30.65 -2.93
CA SER A 283 1.03 31.45 -1.78
C SER A 283 -0.50 31.50 -1.66
N SER A 284 -1.02 31.21 -0.48
CA SER A 284 -2.44 31.30 -0.12
C SER A 284 -2.63 32.50 0.79
N PHE A 285 -3.55 33.40 0.45
CA PHE A 285 -3.80 34.61 1.23
C PHE A 285 -4.69 34.33 2.46
N PRO A 286 -4.48 34.99 3.63
CA PRO A 286 -3.47 36.02 3.91
C PRO A 286 -2.14 35.50 4.50
N ASN A 287 -2.09 34.29 5.08
CA ASN A 287 -0.88 33.70 5.68
C ASN A 287 -0.88 32.18 5.46
N GLY A 288 -0.26 31.72 4.38
CA GLY A 288 -0.10 30.29 4.11
C GLY A 288 0.36 30.02 2.68
N ALA A 289 0.55 28.75 2.37
CA ALA A 289 0.82 28.29 1.02
C ALA A 289 0.19 26.92 0.77
N ILE A 290 -0.02 26.64 -0.50
CA ILE A 290 -0.40 25.33 -1.01
C ILE A 290 0.84 24.75 -1.67
N ALA A 291 1.36 23.65 -1.13
CA ALA A 291 2.43 22.89 -1.75
C ALA A 291 1.85 21.73 -2.57
N ILE A 292 2.31 21.61 -3.82
CA ILE A 292 2.08 20.42 -4.65
C ILE A 292 3.33 19.57 -4.55
N ILE A 293 3.16 18.37 -4.03
CA ILE A 293 4.26 17.42 -3.81
C ILE A 293 3.99 16.12 -4.54
N SER A 294 5.04 15.50 -5.03
CA SER A 294 5.02 14.17 -5.63
C SER A 294 5.73 13.22 -4.69
N VAL A 295 5.11 12.09 -4.36
CA VAL A 295 5.69 11.05 -3.50
C VAL A 295 5.54 9.66 -4.13
N THR A 296 6.40 8.70 -3.79
CA THR A 296 6.18 7.30 -4.19
C THR A 296 5.02 6.67 -3.40
N LEU A 297 4.39 5.63 -3.94
CA LEU A 297 3.25 4.93 -3.32
C LEU A 297 3.52 4.43 -1.90
N ASP A 298 4.74 3.99 -1.61
CA ASP A 298 5.10 3.50 -0.28
C ASP A 298 5.30 4.65 0.73
N ILE A 299 5.78 5.83 0.29
CA ILE A 299 5.82 7.02 1.14
C ILE A 299 4.39 7.47 1.42
N TRP A 300 3.52 7.44 0.42
CA TRP A 300 2.10 7.72 0.62
C TRP A 300 1.44 6.72 1.59
N TYR A 301 1.76 5.43 1.48
CA TYR A 301 1.30 4.40 2.41
C TYR A 301 1.71 4.67 3.86
N MET A 302 2.95 5.12 4.06
CA MET A 302 3.50 5.42 5.39
C MET A 302 3.16 6.82 5.92
N LEU A 303 2.61 7.69 5.08
CA LEU A 303 2.25 9.04 5.46
C LEU A 303 1.07 8.99 6.44
N ARG A 304 1.16 9.75 7.54
CA ARG A 304 0.05 9.85 8.50
C ARG A 304 -1.14 10.56 7.86
N GLY A 305 -2.35 10.09 8.16
CA GLY A 305 -3.56 10.79 7.78
C GLY A 305 -3.60 12.17 8.43
N HIS A 306 -3.55 13.24 7.62
CA HIS A 306 -3.63 14.62 8.10
C HIS A 306 -4.61 15.40 7.23
N PRO A 307 -5.58 16.14 7.81
CA PRO A 307 -6.61 16.86 7.04
C PRO A 307 -6.05 18.00 6.17
N GLY A 308 -4.84 18.48 6.47
CA GLY A 308 -4.09 19.42 5.62
C GLY A 308 -3.39 18.79 4.41
N ILE A 309 -3.44 17.46 4.26
CA ILE A 309 -2.89 16.71 3.12
C ILE A 309 -4.04 16.12 2.33
N SER A 310 -4.05 16.29 1.01
CA SER A 310 -5.10 15.79 0.13
C SER A 310 -4.49 15.13 -1.09
N PHE A 311 -5.07 14.03 -1.54
CA PHE A 311 -4.69 13.38 -2.79
C PHE A 311 -5.20 14.18 -3.99
N ILE A 312 -4.37 14.34 -5.03
CA ILE A 312 -4.74 15.00 -6.29
C ILE A 312 -4.89 13.95 -7.40
N GLY A 313 -3.90 13.09 -7.55
CA GLY A 313 -3.81 12.19 -8.71
C GLY A 313 -2.54 11.35 -8.72
N PHE A 314 -2.36 10.61 -9.81
CA PHE A 314 -1.16 9.84 -10.09
C PHE A 314 -0.42 10.38 -11.31
N GLU A 315 0.88 10.20 -11.31
CA GLU A 315 1.79 10.54 -12.42
C GLU A 315 2.62 9.29 -12.74
N GLU A 316 2.81 8.99 -14.03
CA GLU A 316 3.76 7.95 -14.46
C GLU A 316 5.16 8.56 -14.45
N ASN A 317 6.12 7.85 -13.85
CA ASN A 317 7.49 8.35 -13.80
C ASN A 317 8.21 8.09 -15.12
N ASP A 318 8.31 9.12 -15.96
CA ASP A 318 9.04 9.08 -17.24
C ASP A 318 10.58 9.10 -17.09
N GLU A 319 11.13 9.28 -15.87
CA GLU A 319 12.59 9.28 -15.63
C GLU A 319 13.19 7.85 -15.62
N ILE A 320 13.24 7.21 -16.78
CA ILE A 320 13.73 5.83 -17.00
C ILE A 320 15.28 5.68 -16.93
N THR A 321 16.07 6.68 -16.55
CA THR A 321 17.55 6.62 -16.76
C THR A 321 18.44 6.30 -15.56
N ILE A 322 17.92 5.93 -14.38
CA ILE A 322 18.82 5.70 -13.22
C ILE A 322 18.53 4.39 -12.49
N HIS A 323 19.49 3.46 -12.69
CA HIS A 323 19.77 2.23 -11.96
C HIS A 323 18.90 0.99 -12.24
N ASN A 324 19.21 0.37 -13.37
CA ASN A 324 19.17 -1.10 -13.52
C ASN A 324 20.42 -1.67 -12.81
N PRO A 325 20.35 -2.34 -11.64
CA PRO A 325 21.40 -3.29 -11.31
C PRO A 325 21.23 -4.45 -12.30
N GLN A 326 22.24 -4.65 -13.14
CA GLN A 326 22.28 -5.72 -14.14
C GLN A 326 21.93 -7.08 -13.52
N VAL A 327 20.70 -7.55 -13.72
CA VAL A 327 20.40 -8.99 -13.78
C VAL A 327 19.30 -9.18 -14.81
N MET A 328 19.71 -9.35 -16.07
CA MET A 328 19.05 -10.17 -17.10
C MET A 328 19.93 -10.12 -18.36
N PRO A 329 20.47 -11.25 -18.83
CA PRO A 329 21.02 -11.33 -20.18
C PRO A 329 19.85 -11.30 -21.19
N ARG A 330 19.85 -10.27 -22.04
CA ARG A 330 19.11 -10.22 -23.32
C ARG A 330 19.54 -11.40 -24.22
N PRO A 331 18.70 -11.89 -25.16
CA PRO A 331 18.23 -11.07 -26.30
C PRO A 331 16.82 -11.37 -26.82
N ILE A 332 16.04 -10.32 -27.10
CA ILE A 332 14.95 -10.41 -28.08
C ILE A 332 15.11 -9.26 -29.08
N GLN A 333 15.01 -9.66 -30.35
CA GLN A 333 15.38 -8.96 -31.57
C GLN A 333 14.55 -7.69 -31.81
N PHE A 334 15.23 -6.64 -32.29
CA PHE A 334 14.57 -5.49 -32.89
C PHE A 334 13.96 -5.91 -34.24
N ARG A 335 12.63 -5.85 -34.37
CA ARG A 335 12.01 -5.73 -35.69
C ARG A 335 12.04 -4.27 -36.11
N HIS A 336 12.82 -3.98 -37.14
CA HIS A 336 12.70 -2.77 -37.94
C HIS A 336 11.25 -2.69 -38.47
N LEU A 337 10.53 -1.63 -38.12
CA LEU A 337 9.39 -1.18 -38.92
C LEU A 337 9.94 -0.18 -39.92
N GLU A 338 10.14 -0.66 -41.14
CA GLU A 338 10.42 0.16 -42.32
C GLU A 338 9.22 1.07 -42.58
N LEU A 339 9.52 2.36 -42.78
CA LEU A 339 8.59 3.35 -43.32
C LEU A 339 8.36 3.04 -44.80
N THR A 340 7.20 2.46 -45.14
CA THR A 340 6.69 2.48 -46.51
C THR A 340 5.99 3.81 -46.76
N THR A 341 6.74 4.74 -47.32
CA THR A 341 6.21 5.82 -48.16
C THR A 341 5.87 5.25 -49.54
N GLN A 342 4.59 5.36 -49.94
CA GLN A 342 4.02 5.45 -51.32
C GLN A 342 2.53 5.04 -51.17
N GLY A 343 1.51 5.78 -51.59
CA GLY A 343 1.39 6.93 -52.48
C GLY A 343 0.10 6.72 -53.29
N LEU A 344 -0.76 7.75 -53.33
CA LEU A 344 -1.89 7.99 -54.26
C LEU A 344 -2.97 6.90 -54.43
#